data_AF-A0A924EIC4-F1
#
_entry.id   AF-A0A924EIC4-F1
#
_cell.length_a   1.000
_cell.length_b   1.000
_cell.length_c   1.000
_cell.angle_alpha   90.00
_cell.angle_beta   90.00
_cell.angle_gamma   90.00
#
_symmetry.space_group_name_H-M   'P 1'
#
loop_
_entity.id
_entity.type
_entity.pdbx_description
1 polymer ?
#
loop_
_entity_poly.entity_id
_entity_poly.type
_entity_poly.pdbx_seq_one_letter_code
_entity_poly.pdbx_strand_id
1 'polypeptide(L)'
;MLNVVFFTFNAFEENTYLISNEKNQCWIVDPGMLYPEEQEELIDYIEEKQLQPQAIINTHAHLDHIFGVNALVRKYNIPFGMHTAEQPVLNMAAGTATMFGFDFK
;
A
#
# COMPACT_ATOMS: atom_id res chain seq x y z
N MET A 1 4.86 6.75 21.61
CA MET A 1 4.96 5.30 21.30
C MET A 1 4.47 5.06 19.89
N LEU A 2 5.03 4.06 19.20
CA LEU A 2 4.56 3.61 17.88
C LEU A 2 3.79 2.30 18.05
N ASN A 3 2.70 2.16 17.30
CA ASN A 3 1.97 0.91 17.13
C ASN A 3 2.14 0.42 15.70
N VAL A 4 2.28 -0.89 15.53
CA VAL A 4 2.43 -1.54 14.22
C VAL A 4 1.41 -2.66 14.14
N VAL A 5 0.62 -2.65 13.08
CA VAL A 5 -0.23 -3.77 12.67
C VAL A 5 0.11 -4.11 11.22
N PHE A 6 -0.23 -5.33 10.80
CA PHE A 6 -0.05 -5.75 9.41
C PHE A 6 -1.30 -6.48 8.93
N PHE A 7 -1.45 -6.49 7.62
CA PHE A 7 -2.51 -7.19 6.89
C PHE A 7 -1.84 -8.00 5.79
N THR A 8 -2.32 -9.21 5.55
CA THR A 8 -1.79 -10.06 4.49
C THR A 8 -2.74 -10.00 3.31
N PHE A 9 -2.25 -9.53 2.17
CA PHE A 9 -3.05 -9.27 0.98
C PHE A 9 -2.51 -9.99 -0.25
N ASN A 10 -3.35 -10.01 -1.29
CA ASN A 10 -3.15 -10.52 -2.63
C ASN A 10 -2.69 -11.99 -2.69
N ALA A 11 -2.54 -12.50 -3.92
CA ALA A 11 -2.17 -13.89 -4.15
C ALA A 11 -0.71 -14.24 -3.79
N PHE A 12 0.13 -13.23 -3.52
CA PHE A 12 1.53 -13.38 -3.12
C PHE A 12 1.72 -13.35 -1.61
N GLU A 13 0.64 -13.19 -0.83
CA GLU A 13 0.68 -13.09 0.63
C GLU A 13 1.58 -11.93 1.10
N GLU A 14 1.46 -10.78 0.43
CA GLU A 14 2.20 -9.57 0.77
C GLU A 14 1.75 -9.04 2.13
N ASN A 15 2.69 -8.55 2.95
CA ASN A 15 2.38 -8.00 4.25
C ASN A 15 2.42 -6.47 4.23
N THR A 16 1.26 -5.86 4.09
CA THR A 16 1.09 -4.41 4.21
C THR A 16 1.12 -4.00 5.67
N TYR A 17 2.01 -3.09 6.05
CA TYR A 17 2.11 -2.60 7.42
C TYR A 17 1.46 -1.24 7.59
N LEU A 18 0.80 -1.04 8.74
CA LEU A 18 0.30 0.26 9.17
C LEU A 18 1.00 0.64 10.47
N ILE A 19 1.80 1.71 10.41
CA ILE A 19 2.52 2.25 11.56
C ILE A 19 1.75 3.48 12.04
N SER A 20 1.34 3.52 13.29
CA SER A 20 0.62 4.66 13.87
C SER A 20 1.30 5.20 15.13
N ASN A 21 1.02 6.47 15.46
CA ASN A 21 1.50 7.13 16.66
C ASN A 21 0.34 7.58 17.57
N GLU A 22 0.67 8.08 18.75
CA GLU A 22 -0.29 8.57 19.76
C GLU A 22 -1.12 9.79 19.32
N LYS A 23 -0.76 10.45 18.20
CA LYS A 23 -1.51 11.56 17.61
C LYS A 23 -2.45 11.10 16.49
N ASN A 24 -2.70 9.79 16.42
CA ASN A 24 -3.45 9.12 15.35
C ASN A 24 -2.86 9.31 13.95
N GLN A 25 -1.63 9.79 13.80
CA GLN A 25 -0.99 9.83 12.48
C GLN A 25 -0.54 8.42 12.11
N CYS A 26 -0.69 8.04 10.84
CA CYS A 26 -0.23 6.75 10.36
C CYS A 26 0.52 6.81 9.01
N TRP A 27 1.35 5.80 8.80
CA TRP A 27 2.10 5.56 7.57
C TRP A 27 1.78 4.15 7.09
N ILE A 28 1.46 4.03 5.80
CA ILE A 28 1.21 2.75 5.16
C ILE A 28 2.50 2.31 4.48
N VAL A 29 2.94 1.08 4.74
CA VAL A 29 4.13 0.50 4.13
C VAL A 29 3.70 -0.64 3.24
N ASP A 30 4.15 -0.59 1.98
CA ASP A 30 3.91 -1.61 0.95
C ASP A 30 2.43 -1.99 0.78
N PRO A 31 1.55 -1.12 0.27
CA PRO A 31 0.13 -1.43 0.12
C PRO A 31 -0.12 -2.46 -0.99
N GLY A 32 -0.27 -3.72 -0.60
CA GLY A 32 -0.45 -4.86 -1.50
C GLY A 32 -1.89 -5.19 -1.88
N MET A 33 -2.88 -4.41 -1.45
CA MET A 33 -4.30 -4.67 -1.76
C MET A 33 -4.57 -4.67 -3.27
N LEU A 34 -4.90 -5.84 -3.82
CA LEU A 34 -5.26 -6.04 -5.21
C LEU A 34 -6.77 -5.96 -5.43
N TYR A 35 -7.54 -6.50 -4.49
CA TYR A 35 -9.00 -6.59 -4.61
C TYR A 35 -9.72 -5.50 -3.81
N PRO A 36 -10.94 -5.08 -4.21
CA PRO A 36 -11.71 -4.08 -3.48
C PRO A 36 -11.92 -4.42 -2.00
N GLU A 37 -12.16 -5.69 -1.68
CA GLU A 37 -12.39 -6.16 -0.31
C GLU A 37 -11.15 -5.96 0.58
N GLU A 38 -9.95 -6.14 0.02
CA GLU A 38 -8.68 -5.90 0.73
C GLU A 38 -8.45 -4.39 0.95
N GLN A 39 -8.84 -3.57 -0.01
CA GLN A 39 -8.80 -2.10 0.13
C GLN A 39 -9.76 -1.65 1.24
N GLU A 40 -10.98 -2.19 1.25
CA GLU A 40 -11.99 -1.92 2.28
C GLU A 40 -11.48 -2.33 3.66
N GLU A 41 -10.88 -3.52 3.82
CA GLU A 41 -10.33 -3.97 5.11
C GLU A 41 -9.33 -2.97 5.73
N LEU A 42 -8.35 -2.51 4.95
CA LEU A 42 -7.37 -1.53 5.44
C LEU A 42 -8.03 -0.17 5.72
N ILE A 43 -8.90 0.28 4.83
CA ILE A 43 -9.59 1.58 4.93
C ILE A 43 -10.48 1.63 6.17
N ASP A 44 -11.27 0.58 6.40
CA ASP A 44 -12.18 0.48 7.54
C ASP A 44 -11.38 0.50 8.83
N TYR A 45 -10.26 -0.23 8.91
CA TYR A 45 -9.37 -0.17 10.07
C TYR A 45 -8.85 1.26 10.33
N ILE A 46 -8.41 1.97 9.29
CA ILE A 46 -7.94 3.36 9.40
C ILE A 46 -9.07 4.26 9.93
N GLU A 47 -10.29 4.13 9.40
CA GLU A 47 -11.45 4.96 9.76
C GLU A 47 -11.97 4.66 11.17
N GLU A 48 -12.12 3.39 11.53
CA GLU A 48 -12.57 2.94 12.85
C GLU A 48 -11.63 3.42 13.96
N LYS A 49 -10.32 3.42 13.70
CA LYS A 49 -9.30 3.91 14.63
C LYS A 49 -9.08 5.42 14.57
N GLN A 50 -9.81 6.13 13.70
CA GLN A 50 -9.68 7.57 13.48
C GLN A 50 -8.24 7.99 13.14
N LEU A 51 -7.54 7.13 12.40
CA LEU A 51 -6.17 7.36 11.97
C LEU A 51 -6.13 8.35 10.80
N GLN A 52 -5.01 9.07 10.71
CA GLN A 52 -4.76 10.11 9.73
C GLN A 52 -3.56 9.70 8.88
N PRO A 53 -3.78 9.12 7.69
CA PRO A 53 -2.70 8.76 6.78
C PRO A 53 -1.83 9.97 6.42
N GLN A 54 -0.52 9.81 6.51
CA GLN A 54 0.46 10.86 6.24
C GLN A 54 1.27 10.61 4.97
N ALA A 55 1.60 9.34 4.69
CA ALA A 55 2.33 8.94 3.49
C ALA A 55 2.22 7.43 3.26
N ILE A 56 2.51 7.03 2.03
CA ILE A 56 2.78 5.65 1.63
C ILE A 56 4.29 5.51 1.42
N ILE A 57 4.88 4.45 1.95
CA ILE A 57 6.30 4.16 1.82
C ILE A 57 6.45 2.75 1.28
N ASN A 58 7.09 2.61 0.12
CA ASN A 58 7.43 1.28 -0.37
C ASN A 58 8.88 0.93 -0.02
N THR A 59 9.07 -0.30 0.47
CA THR A 59 10.40 -0.89 0.64
C THR A 59 11.07 -1.09 -0.73
N HIS A 60 10.28 -1.52 -1.71
CA HIS A 60 10.65 -1.69 -3.11
C HIS A 60 9.40 -1.70 -4.02
N ALA A 61 9.58 -1.71 -5.34
CA ALA A 61 8.47 -1.54 -6.30
C ALA A 61 8.07 -2.81 -7.05
N HIS A 62 8.25 -3.99 -6.45
CA HIS A 62 7.64 -5.20 -7.00
C HIS A 62 6.11 -5.11 -6.97
N LEU A 63 5.49 -5.85 -7.90
CA LEU A 63 4.09 -5.73 -8.25
C LEU A 63 3.15 -5.93 -7.04
N ASP A 64 3.45 -6.91 -6.21
CA ASP A 64 2.71 -7.30 -5.02
C ASP A 64 2.68 -6.21 -3.95
N HIS A 65 3.67 -5.31 -3.90
CA HIS A 65 3.74 -4.22 -2.93
C HIS A 65 3.13 -2.89 -3.41
N ILE A 66 2.68 -2.80 -4.66
CA ILE A 66 2.24 -1.54 -5.28
C ILE A 66 0.76 -1.50 -5.68
N PHE A 67 0.04 -2.62 -5.59
CA PHE A 67 -1.34 -2.72 -6.03
C PHE A 67 -2.27 -1.66 -5.41
N GLY A 68 -2.13 -1.39 -4.12
CA GLY A 68 -2.98 -0.48 -3.35
C GLY A 68 -2.55 0.99 -3.39
N VAL A 69 -1.39 1.33 -3.97
CA VAL A 69 -0.83 2.70 -3.93
C VAL A 69 -1.82 3.72 -4.52
N ASN A 70 -2.32 3.45 -5.72
CA ASN A 70 -3.21 4.38 -6.43
C ASN A 70 -4.52 4.62 -5.67
N ALA A 71 -5.09 3.58 -5.05
CA ALA A 71 -6.32 3.69 -4.26
C ALA A 71 -6.13 4.62 -3.05
N LEU A 72 -5.04 4.44 -2.32
CA LEU A 72 -4.73 5.23 -1.13
C LEU A 72 -4.37 6.68 -1.47
N VAL A 73 -3.58 6.91 -2.53
CA VAL A 73 -3.26 8.27 -2.99
C VAL A 73 -4.53 9.02 -3.39
N ARG A 74 -5.46 8.37 -4.11
CA ARG A 74 -6.73 9.00 -4.51
C ARG A 74 -7.64 9.29 -3.32
N LYS A 75 -7.73 8.37 -2.35
CA LYS A 75 -8.61 8.52 -1.18
C LYS A 75 -8.11 9.58 -0.20
N TYR A 76 -6.82 9.56 0.12
CA TYR A 76 -6.26 10.39 1.21
C TYR A 76 -5.48 11.60 0.72
N ASN A 77 -5.16 11.69 -0.59
CA ASN A 77 -4.32 12.75 -1.16
C ASN A 77 -2.98 12.92 -0.41
N ILE A 78 -2.29 11.79 -0.21
CA ILE A 78 -1.03 11.68 0.54
C ILE A 78 0.15 11.39 -0.39
N PRO A 79 1.37 11.80 -0.03
CA PRO A 79 2.57 11.47 -0.80
C PRO A 79 2.87 9.97 -0.80
N PHE A 80 3.39 9.50 -1.94
CA PHE A 80 3.97 8.17 -2.12
C PHE A 80 5.50 8.30 -2.26
N GLY A 81 6.25 7.50 -1.51
CA GLY A 81 7.71 7.48 -1.54
C GLY A 81 8.27 6.07 -1.72
N MET A 82 9.32 5.98 -2.54
CA MET A 82 10.17 4.80 -2.70
C MET A 82 11.59 5.26 -3.05
N HIS A 83 12.58 4.39 -2.94
CA HIS A 83 13.94 4.74 -3.36
C HIS A 83 14.00 4.96 -4.88
N THR A 84 14.77 5.94 -5.36
CA THR A 84 14.81 6.30 -6.79
C THR A 84 15.33 5.18 -7.70
N ALA A 85 16.13 4.27 -7.16
CA ALA A 85 16.61 3.07 -7.87
C ALA A 85 15.48 2.09 -8.24
N GLU A 86 14.30 2.19 -7.62
CA GLU A 86 13.14 1.34 -7.91
C GLU A 86 12.28 1.87 -9.08
N GLN A 87 12.56 3.08 -9.57
CA GLN A 87 11.80 3.66 -10.69
C GLN A 87 11.77 2.75 -11.95
N PRO A 88 12.88 2.09 -12.36
CA PRO A 88 12.83 1.14 -13.47
C PRO A 88 11.92 -0.06 -13.21
N VAL A 89 11.85 -0.55 -11.97
CA VAL A 89 10.97 -1.67 -11.59
C VAL A 89 9.51 -1.23 -11.65
N LEU A 90 9.18 -0.06 -11.09
CA LEU A 90 7.83 0.51 -11.16
C LEU A 90 7.37 0.73 -12.60
N ASN A 91 8.25 1.22 -13.48
CA ASN A 91 7.93 1.43 -14.90
C ASN A 91 7.59 0.12 -15.63
N MET A 92 8.05 -1.03 -15.13
CA MET A 92 7.77 -2.35 -15.69
C MET A 92 6.53 -3.01 -15.08
N ALA A 93 5.91 -2.41 -14.05
CA ALA A 93 4.83 -3.01 -13.27
C ALA A 93 3.66 -3.53 -14.13
N ALA A 94 3.19 -2.76 -15.12
CA ALA A 94 2.11 -3.18 -16.01
C ALA A 94 2.48 -4.41 -16.86
N GLY A 95 3.75 -4.49 -17.29
CA GLY A 95 4.27 -5.66 -18.00
C GLY A 95 4.34 -6.88 -17.09
N THR A 96 4.85 -6.72 -15.87
CA THR A 96 4.89 -7.77 -14.85
C THR A 96 3.48 -8.26 -14.50
N ALA A 97 2.52 -7.36 -14.32
CA ALA A 97 1.12 -7.72 -14.07
C ALA A 97 0.54 -8.57 -15.19
N THR A 98 0.79 -8.20 -16.45
CA THR A 98 0.37 -8.98 -17.62
C THR A 98 0.95 -10.39 -17.60
N MET A 99 2.21 -10.57 -17.20
CA MET A 99 2.84 -11.90 -17.11
C MET A 99 2.17 -12.80 -16.06
N PHE A 100 1.69 -12.23 -14.97
CA PHE A 100 0.95 -12.94 -13.92
C PHE A 100 -0.57 -13.01 -14.17
N GLY A 101 -1.07 -12.42 -15.25
CA GLY A 101 -2.49 -12.43 -15.60
C GLY A 101 -3.35 -11.43 -14.83
N PHE A 102 -2.75 -10.39 -14.24
CA PHE A 102 -3.46 -9.31 -13.55
C PHE A 102 -3.73 -8.11 -14.47
N ASP A 103 -4.88 -7.46 -14.29
CA ASP A 103 -5.17 -6.15 -14.88
C ASP A 103 -4.62 -5.06 -13.94
N PHE A 104 -3.60 -4.34 -14.38
CA PHE A 104 -2.90 -3.30 -13.60
C PHE A 104 -2.97 -1.97 -14.34
N LYS A 105 -3.68 -0.99 -13.77
CA LYS A 105 -3.99 0.31 -14.38
C LYS A 105 -3.56 1.49 -13.52
#